data_AF-Q0JL28-F1
#
_entry.id   AF-Q0JL28-F1
#
_cell.length_a   1.000
_cell.length_b   1.000
_cell.length_c   1.000
_cell.angle_alpha   90.00
_cell.angle_beta   90.00
_cell.angle_gamma   90.00
#
_symmetry.space_group_name_H-M   'P 1'
#
loop_
_entity.id
_entity.type
_entity.pdbx_description
1 polymer ?
#
loop_
_entity_poly.entity_id
_entity_poly.type
_entity_poly.pdbx_seq_one_letter_code
_entity_poly.pdbx_strand_id
1 'polypeptide(L)'
;FLLGDLREFGRLNEEAWSSAPLPLGCHDIVPRVTPFVHRNVRDNGRPCCFSWFGPIPSVTITDPAQVRDVLSNKLGHFEKPKLPALTKLLADGLTSHDGEKWVKHRRIMNPAFHLEKLKVHHVKASHSYRRTYARLIVGLYSNAVWVDL
;
A
#
# COMPACT_ATOMS: atom_id res chain seq x y z
N PHE A 1 -27.85 3.92 -6.19
CA PHE A 1 -27.37 2.56 -6.50
C PHE A 1 -26.04 2.59 -7.27
N LEU A 2 -25.95 3.27 -8.43
CA LEU A 2 -24.76 3.23 -9.30
C LEU A 2 -23.44 3.70 -8.67
N LEU A 3 -23.47 4.60 -7.69
CA LEU A 3 -22.27 5.12 -7.02
C LEU A 3 -21.94 4.40 -5.71
N GLY A 4 -22.89 3.71 -5.08
CA GLY A 4 -22.72 3.12 -3.74
C GLY A 4 -22.13 4.14 -2.75
N ASP A 5 -21.09 3.72 -2.06
CA ASP A 5 -20.34 4.50 -1.07
C ASP A 5 -19.19 5.32 -1.68
N LEU A 6 -19.02 5.34 -3.02
CA LEU A 6 -17.91 6.06 -3.67
C LEU A 6 -17.85 7.54 -3.30
N ARG A 7 -19.03 8.17 -3.10
CA ARG A 7 -19.11 9.58 -2.71
C ARG A 7 -18.58 9.79 -1.28
N GLU A 8 -19.00 8.92 -0.36
CA GLU A 8 -18.55 8.95 1.04
C GLU A 8 -17.04 8.65 1.13
N PHE A 9 -16.59 7.66 0.36
CA PHE A 9 -15.18 7.30 0.23
C PHE A 9 -14.33 8.49 -0.26
N GLY A 10 -14.76 9.18 -1.33
CA GLY A 10 -14.08 10.36 -1.86
C GLY A 10 -14.00 11.50 -0.84
N ARG A 11 -15.14 11.83 -0.21
CA ARG A 11 -15.23 12.89 0.81
C ARG A 11 -14.31 12.62 1.99
N LEU A 12 -14.32 11.40 2.53
CA LEU A 12 -13.49 11.03 3.68
C LEU A 12 -11.99 11.02 3.35
N ASN A 13 -11.61 10.64 2.13
CA ASN A 13 -10.21 10.75 1.69
C ASN A 13 -9.78 12.20 1.55
N GLU A 14 -10.61 13.05 0.96
CA GLU A 14 -10.33 14.48 0.82
C GLU A 14 -10.16 15.17 2.19
N GLU A 15 -11.06 14.87 3.14
CA GLU A 15 -10.98 15.38 4.52
C GLU A 15 -9.71 14.91 5.23
N ALA A 16 -9.41 13.61 5.17
CA ALA A 16 -8.18 13.06 5.73
C ALA A 16 -6.95 13.71 5.10
N TRP A 17 -6.96 13.93 3.79
CA TRP A 17 -5.80 14.45 3.07
C TRP A 17 -5.57 15.95 3.26
N SER A 18 -6.65 16.70 3.49
CA SER A 18 -6.62 18.14 3.76
C SER A 18 -6.33 18.49 5.22
N SER A 19 -6.45 17.52 6.13
CA SER A 19 -6.09 17.69 7.54
C SER A 19 -4.59 17.98 7.75
N ALA A 20 -4.28 18.58 8.91
CA ALA A 20 -2.90 18.87 9.29
C ALA A 20 -2.01 17.60 9.25
N PRO A 21 -0.71 17.75 8.93
CA PRO A 21 0.24 16.63 9.01
C PRO A 21 0.22 15.97 10.37
N LEU A 22 0.38 14.64 10.38
CA LEU A 22 0.50 13.89 11.64
C LEU A 22 1.71 14.39 12.44
N PRO A 23 1.60 14.51 13.78
CA PRO A 23 2.75 14.84 14.62
C PRO A 23 3.92 13.89 14.38
N LEU A 24 5.14 14.40 14.51
CA LEU A 24 6.34 13.56 14.40
C LEU A 24 6.28 12.42 15.43
N GLY A 25 6.49 11.19 14.96
CA GLY A 25 6.40 9.98 15.80
C GLY A 25 4.99 9.44 16.03
N CYS A 26 3.95 10.05 15.44
CA CYS A 26 2.61 9.48 15.49
C CYS A 26 2.50 8.23 14.61
N HIS A 27 2.02 7.12 15.18
CA HIS A 27 1.82 5.85 14.49
C HIS A 27 0.35 5.54 14.19
N ASP A 28 -0.59 6.38 14.64
CA ASP A 28 -2.02 6.23 14.33
C ASP A 28 -2.33 6.75 12.91
N ILE A 29 -1.79 6.03 11.93
CA ILE A 29 -1.89 6.40 10.51
C ILE A 29 -3.20 5.92 9.87
N VAL A 30 -3.93 5.02 10.54
CA VAL A 30 -5.10 4.34 9.97
C VAL A 30 -6.20 5.33 9.54
N PRO A 31 -6.58 6.34 10.36
CA PRO A 31 -7.57 7.34 9.95
C PRO A 31 -7.11 8.16 8.74
N ARG A 32 -5.80 8.24 8.48
CA ARG A 32 -5.22 9.03 7.39
C ARG A 32 -5.09 8.25 6.09
N VAL A 33 -4.74 6.97 6.17
CA VAL A 33 -4.47 6.10 5.00
C VAL A 33 -5.75 5.45 4.48
N THR A 34 -6.64 5.02 5.38
CA THR A 34 -7.90 4.34 5.02
C THR A 34 -9.10 4.89 5.80
N PRO A 35 -9.39 6.20 5.71
CA PRO A 35 -10.41 6.87 6.53
C PRO A 35 -11.79 6.22 6.44
N PHE A 36 -12.21 5.82 5.22
CA PHE A 36 -13.49 5.16 4.99
C PHE A 36 -13.61 3.83 5.76
N VAL A 37 -12.60 2.97 5.64
CA VAL A 37 -12.59 1.68 6.34
C VAL A 37 -12.53 1.90 7.85
N HIS A 38 -11.65 2.80 8.31
CA HIS A 38 -11.51 3.13 9.72
C HIS A 38 -12.85 3.57 10.33
N ARG A 39 -13.55 4.47 9.67
CA ARG A 39 -14.86 4.95 10.09
C ARG A 39 -15.90 3.84 10.10
N ASN A 40 -16.01 3.07 9.03
CA ASN A 40 -17.01 2.00 8.94
C ASN A 40 -16.84 0.95 10.04
N VAL A 41 -15.60 0.58 10.34
CA VAL A 41 -15.29 -0.38 11.40
C VAL A 41 -15.59 0.19 12.78
N ARG A 42 -15.30 1.48 12.99
CA ARG A 42 -15.61 2.17 14.25
C ARG A 42 -17.12 2.30 14.46
N ASP A 43 -17.86 2.71 13.44
CA ASP A 43 -19.28 3.05 13.55
C ASP A 43 -20.18 1.80 13.53
N ASN A 44 -19.80 0.73 12.81
CA ASN A 44 -20.61 -0.49 12.67
C ASN A 44 -20.10 -1.71 13.46
N GLY A 45 -18.90 -1.62 14.07
CA GLY A 45 -18.31 -2.71 14.86
C GLY A 45 -17.69 -3.84 14.03
N ARG A 46 -17.11 -4.82 14.75
CA ARG A 46 -16.54 -6.07 14.22
C ARG A 46 -17.62 -7.17 14.19
N PRO A 47 -17.57 -8.16 13.28
CA PRO A 47 -16.39 -8.59 12.51
C PRO A 47 -16.31 -8.12 11.05
N CYS A 48 -17.44 -7.77 10.42
CA CYS A 48 -17.51 -7.46 8.99
C CYS A 48 -18.32 -6.20 8.71
N CYS A 49 -17.75 -5.29 7.91
CA CYS A 49 -18.48 -4.14 7.37
C CYS A 49 -18.75 -4.34 5.89
N PHE A 50 -19.99 -4.10 5.47
CA PHE A 50 -20.37 -4.09 4.06
C PHE A 50 -20.16 -2.70 3.47
N SER A 51 -19.68 -2.64 2.24
CA SER A 51 -19.51 -1.40 1.49
C SER A 51 -19.77 -1.64 0.00
N TRP A 52 -20.12 -0.59 -0.72
CA TRP A 52 -20.44 -0.63 -2.14
C TRP A 52 -19.52 0.29 -2.92
N PHE A 53 -18.70 -0.27 -3.80
CA PHE A 53 -17.89 0.50 -4.74
C PHE A 53 -18.60 0.52 -6.10
N GLY A 54 -19.44 1.54 -6.27
CA GLY A 54 -20.41 1.53 -7.36
C GLY A 54 -21.37 0.34 -7.22
N PRO A 55 -21.57 -0.48 -8.27
CA PRO A 55 -22.40 -1.67 -8.20
C PRO A 55 -21.71 -2.89 -7.56
N ILE A 56 -20.45 -2.78 -7.13
CA ILE A 56 -19.65 -3.91 -6.64
C ILE A 56 -19.71 -3.93 -5.10
N PRO A 57 -20.39 -4.92 -4.48
CA PRO A 57 -20.37 -5.08 -3.04
C PRO A 57 -19.00 -5.62 -2.57
N SER A 58 -18.56 -5.14 -1.41
CA SER A 58 -17.32 -5.55 -0.76
C SER A 58 -17.54 -5.75 0.73
N VAL A 59 -16.88 -6.78 1.28
CA VAL A 59 -16.89 -7.09 2.71
C VAL A 59 -15.50 -6.81 3.26
N THR A 60 -15.44 -5.94 4.27
CA THR A 60 -14.20 -5.65 4.99
C THR A 60 -14.08 -6.57 6.20
N ILE A 61 -13.05 -7.42 6.20
CA ILE A 61 -12.73 -8.34 7.30
C ILE A 61 -11.64 -7.70 8.16
N THR A 62 -11.87 -7.59 9.46
CA THR A 62 -10.93 -6.95 10.39
C THR A 62 -10.35 -7.90 11.43
N ASP A 63 -10.94 -9.08 11.58
CA ASP A 63 -10.48 -10.10 12.50
C ASP A 63 -9.24 -10.81 11.94
N PRO A 64 -8.09 -10.81 12.64
CA PRO A 64 -6.85 -11.39 12.13
C PRO A 64 -6.95 -12.89 11.81
N ALA A 65 -7.76 -13.65 12.56
CA ALA A 65 -7.93 -15.07 12.30
C ALA A 65 -8.67 -15.29 10.97
N GLN A 66 -9.75 -14.55 10.73
CA GLN A 66 -10.46 -14.58 9.44
C GLN A 66 -9.60 -14.07 8.28
N VAL A 67 -8.84 -12.98 8.48
CA VAL A 67 -7.92 -12.45 7.46
C VAL A 67 -6.90 -13.53 7.06
N ARG A 68 -6.31 -14.22 8.04
CA ARG A 68 -5.39 -15.33 7.77
C ARG A 68 -6.07 -16.45 6.98
N ASP A 69 -7.29 -16.81 7.34
CA ASP A 69 -7.99 -17.92 6.68
C ASP A 69 -8.30 -17.58 5.21
N VAL A 70 -8.75 -16.35 4.93
CA VAL A 70 -8.94 -15.83 3.55
C VAL A 70 -7.63 -15.78 2.78
N LEU A 71 -6.57 -15.18 3.34
CA LEU A 71 -5.29 -15.03 2.65
C LEU A 71 -4.55 -16.37 2.44
N SER A 72 -4.75 -17.34 3.32
CA SER A 72 -4.18 -18.68 3.16
C SER A 72 -4.86 -19.47 2.05
N ASN A 73 -6.10 -19.11 1.69
CA ASN A 73 -6.90 -19.69 0.61
C ASN A 73 -6.81 -21.22 0.53
N LYS A 74 -6.80 -21.91 1.67
CA LYS A 74 -6.52 -23.37 1.74
C LYS A 74 -7.48 -24.21 0.89
N LEU A 75 -8.70 -23.71 0.71
CA LEU A 75 -9.77 -24.38 -0.05
C LEU A 75 -9.88 -23.87 -1.50
N GLY A 76 -9.08 -22.88 -1.90
CA GLY A 76 -9.13 -22.31 -3.25
C GLY A 76 -10.37 -21.46 -3.57
N HIS A 77 -11.23 -21.18 -2.58
CA HIS A 77 -12.48 -20.43 -2.79
C HIS A 77 -12.30 -18.93 -3.03
N PHE A 78 -11.14 -18.37 -2.67
CA PHE A 78 -10.88 -16.94 -2.82
C PHE A 78 -10.03 -16.68 -4.05
N GLU A 79 -10.65 -16.15 -5.11
CA GLU A 79 -9.93 -15.64 -6.29
C GLU A 79 -9.38 -14.24 -6.02
N LYS A 80 -8.29 -13.88 -6.72
CA LYS A 80 -7.80 -12.50 -6.69
C LYS A 80 -8.79 -11.55 -7.39
N PRO A 81 -8.87 -10.28 -6.98
CA PRO A 81 -9.71 -9.30 -7.65
C PRO A 81 -9.39 -9.21 -9.15
N LYS A 82 -10.40 -9.38 -10.00
CA LYS A 82 -10.24 -9.22 -11.45
C LYS A 82 -10.10 -7.74 -11.77
N LEU A 83 -8.88 -7.33 -12.07
CA LEU A 83 -8.60 -5.98 -12.54
C LEU A 83 -9.37 -5.69 -13.84
N PRO A 84 -9.91 -4.46 -14.02
CA PRO A 84 -10.46 -4.01 -15.30
C PRO A 84 -9.46 -4.19 -16.44
N ALA A 85 -9.95 -4.39 -17.66
CA ALA A 85 -9.10 -4.70 -18.82
C ALA A 85 -7.96 -3.69 -19.03
N LEU A 86 -8.26 -2.38 -18.92
CA LEU A 86 -7.25 -1.33 -19.05
C LEU A 86 -6.18 -1.41 -17.95
N THR A 87 -6.60 -1.68 -16.70
CA THR A 87 -5.68 -1.84 -15.57
C THR A 87 -4.81 -3.09 -15.74
N LYS A 88 -5.36 -4.19 -16.27
CA LYS A 88 -4.56 -5.35 -16.63
C LYS A 88 -3.52 -5.00 -17.68
N LEU A 89 -3.88 -4.26 -18.72
CA LEU A 89 -2.91 -3.92 -19.77
C LEU A 89 -1.72 -3.09 -19.23
N LEU A 90 -1.98 -2.19 -18.28
CA LEU A 90 -0.96 -1.33 -17.69
C LEU A 90 -0.19 -1.97 -16.52
N ALA A 91 -0.79 -2.93 -15.82
CA ALA A 91 -0.27 -3.47 -14.56
C ALA A 91 -0.41 -5.00 -14.46
N ASP A 92 -0.38 -5.72 -15.59
CA ASP A 92 -0.34 -7.20 -15.56
C ASP A 92 1.01 -7.62 -14.96
N GLY A 93 0.96 -8.32 -13.83
CA GLY A 93 2.16 -8.69 -13.09
C GLY A 93 1.89 -9.80 -12.07
N LEU A 94 2.84 -10.04 -11.17
CA LEU A 94 2.75 -11.14 -10.20
C LEU A 94 1.48 -11.05 -9.34
N THR A 95 0.99 -9.86 -9.04
CA THR A 95 -0.22 -9.67 -8.22
C THR A 95 -1.51 -10.00 -8.98
N SER A 96 -1.54 -9.90 -10.31
CA SER A 96 -2.73 -10.19 -11.13
C SER A 96 -2.82 -11.64 -11.61
N HIS A 97 -1.71 -12.37 -11.64
CA HIS A 97 -1.66 -13.75 -12.16
C HIS A 97 -2.09 -14.77 -11.11
N ASP A 98 -2.75 -15.85 -11.55
CA ASP A 98 -3.09 -17.00 -10.71
C ASP A 98 -2.52 -18.32 -11.30
N GLY A 99 -2.58 -19.39 -10.50
CA GLY A 99 -2.19 -20.74 -10.90
C GLY A 99 -0.76 -20.87 -11.42
N GLU A 100 -0.57 -21.64 -12.49
CA GLU A 100 0.74 -21.91 -13.09
C GLU A 100 1.46 -20.65 -13.57
N LYS A 101 0.71 -19.69 -14.13
CA LYS A 101 1.28 -18.42 -14.60
C LYS A 101 1.95 -17.70 -13.44
N TRP A 102 1.29 -17.65 -12.28
CA TRP A 102 1.85 -17.07 -11.06
C TRP A 102 3.08 -17.82 -10.56
N VAL A 103 3.02 -19.17 -10.50
CA VAL A 103 4.14 -20.01 -10.05
C VAL A 103 5.39 -19.79 -10.92
N LYS A 104 5.22 -19.76 -12.24
CA LYS A 104 6.31 -19.51 -13.20
C LYS A 104 6.97 -18.14 -12.96
N HIS A 105 6.18 -17.07 -12.85
CA HIS A 105 6.71 -15.73 -12.64
C HIS A 105 7.42 -15.60 -11.29
N ARG A 106 6.88 -16.22 -10.23
CA ARG A 106 7.51 -16.23 -8.91
C ARG A 106 8.86 -16.96 -8.94
N ARG A 107 8.93 -18.11 -9.64
CA ARG A 107 10.18 -18.86 -9.80
C ARG A 107 11.26 -18.06 -10.52
N ILE A 108 10.90 -17.27 -11.53
CA ILE A 108 11.85 -16.43 -12.28
C ILE A 108 12.36 -15.27 -11.43
N MET A 109 11.50 -14.64 -10.61
CA MET A 109 11.89 -13.49 -9.79
C MET A 109 12.64 -13.86 -8.51
N ASN A 110 12.32 -14.98 -7.87
CA ASN A 110 12.88 -15.35 -6.57
C ASN A 110 14.43 -15.27 -6.47
N PRO A 111 15.22 -15.67 -7.49
CA PRO A 111 16.68 -15.54 -7.45
C PRO A 111 17.20 -14.12 -7.20
N ALA A 112 16.48 -13.09 -7.64
CA ALA A 112 16.86 -11.69 -7.41
C ALA A 112 16.75 -11.28 -5.94
N PHE A 113 15.91 -11.99 -5.16
CA PHE A 113 15.65 -11.75 -3.75
C PHE A 113 16.42 -12.71 -2.82
N HIS A 114 17.42 -13.43 -3.35
CA HIS A 114 18.32 -14.22 -2.50
C HIS A 114 19.18 -13.31 -1.62
N LEU A 115 19.47 -13.76 -0.40
CA LEU A 115 20.19 -12.99 0.62
C LEU A 115 21.49 -12.35 0.09
N GLU A 116 22.27 -13.09 -0.70
CA GLU A 116 23.52 -12.59 -1.29
C GLU A 116 23.28 -11.43 -2.27
N LYS A 117 22.22 -11.48 -3.08
CA LYS A 117 21.84 -10.40 -3.99
C LYS A 117 21.27 -9.20 -3.24
N LEU A 118 20.56 -9.44 -2.14
CA LEU A 118 20.04 -8.40 -1.25
C LEU A 118 21.17 -7.66 -0.52
N LYS A 119 22.22 -8.35 -0.05
CA LYS A 119 23.40 -7.71 0.57
C LYS A 119 24.06 -6.71 -0.39
N VAL A 120 24.25 -7.12 -1.64
CA VAL A 120 24.84 -6.24 -2.68
C VAL A 120 23.96 -5.01 -2.92
N HIS A 121 22.63 -5.21 -3.02
CA HIS A 121 21.69 -4.09 -3.15
C HIS A 121 21.70 -3.18 -1.92
N HIS A 122 21.74 -3.74 -0.71
CA HIS A 122 21.81 -2.98 0.54
C HIS A 122 23.07 -2.11 0.60
N VAL A 123 24.25 -2.65 0.24
CA VAL A 123 25.49 -1.87 0.18
C VAL A 123 25.39 -0.74 -0.84
N LYS A 124 24.87 -1.01 -2.04
CA LYS A 124 24.67 0.00 -3.08
C LYS A 124 23.67 1.08 -2.63
N ALA A 125 22.56 0.69 -2.03
CA ALA A 125 21.55 1.60 -1.50
C ALA A 125 22.13 2.48 -0.38
N SER A 126 22.89 1.90 0.55
CA SER A 126 23.58 2.63 1.62
C SER A 126 24.60 3.63 1.07
N HIS A 127 25.39 3.23 0.07
CA HIS A 127 26.33 4.14 -0.61
C HIS A 127 25.61 5.29 -1.31
N SER A 128 24.52 5.00 -2.03
CA SER A 128 23.70 6.01 -2.69
C SER A 128 23.13 7.00 -1.68
N TYR A 129 22.53 6.49 -0.59
CA TYR A 129 21.99 7.31 0.49
C TYR A 129 23.06 8.23 1.10
N ARG A 130 24.23 7.68 1.47
CA ARG A 130 25.34 8.48 2.02
C ARG A 130 25.81 9.56 1.05
N ARG A 131 25.89 9.26 -0.25
CA ARG A 131 26.32 10.21 -1.27
C ARG A 131 25.32 11.37 -1.42
N THR A 132 24.02 11.07 -1.43
CA THR A 132 22.97 12.08 -1.51
C THR A 132 22.93 12.92 -0.24
N TYR A 133 23.06 12.29 0.93
CA TYR A 133 23.10 12.99 2.22
C TYR A 133 24.31 13.93 2.32
N ALA A 134 25.50 13.49 1.92
CA ALA A 134 26.70 14.33 1.90
C ALA A 134 26.53 15.54 0.96
N ARG A 135 25.89 15.38 -0.20
CA ARG A 135 25.57 16.51 -1.11
C ARG A 135 24.62 17.52 -0.48
N LEU A 136 23.60 17.05 0.22
CA LEU A 136 22.66 17.93 0.93
C LEU A 136 23.37 18.71 2.04
N ILE A 137 24.20 18.04 2.84
CA ILE A 137 25.00 18.66 3.90
C ILE A 137 25.94 19.73 3.33
N VAL A 138 26.76 19.40 2.32
CA VAL A 138 27.68 20.37 1.69
C VAL A 138 26.92 21.53 1.04
N GLY A 139 25.77 21.28 0.44
CA GLY A 139 24.91 22.32 -0.13
C GLY A 139 24.30 23.24 0.93
N LEU A 140 23.92 22.70 2.10
CA LEU A 140 23.46 23.49 3.24
C LEU A 140 24.59 24.36 3.81
N TYR A 141 25.79 23.80 4.00
CA TYR A 141 26.94 24.55 4.50
C TYR A 141 27.46 25.59 3.51
N SER A 142 27.49 25.29 2.20
CA SER A 142 27.88 26.28 1.20
C SER A 142 26.87 27.43 1.12
N ASN A 143 25.56 27.15 1.16
CA ASN A 143 24.57 28.23 1.18
C ASN A 143 24.64 29.04 2.48
N ALA A 144 24.79 28.40 3.64
CA ALA A 144 24.92 29.11 4.92
C ALA A 144 26.09 30.10 4.92
N VAL A 145 27.26 29.69 4.39
CA VAL A 145 28.45 30.56 4.30
C VAL A 145 28.24 31.76 3.37
N TRP A 146 27.33 31.68 2.39
CA TRP A 146 26.99 32.80 1.51
C TRP A 146 25.89 33.73 2.06
N VAL A 147 25.11 33.32 3.07
CA VAL A 147 24.11 34.21 3.72
C VAL A 147 24.74 35.03 4.85
N ASP A 148 25.90 34.63 5.36
CA ASP A 148 26.61 35.29 6.46
C ASP A 148 27.76 36.23 6.00
N LEU A 149 27.85 36.55 4.69
CA LEU A 149 28.80 37.49 4.08
C LEU A 149 28.08 38.63 3.34
#